data_AF-A0A930NNT9-F1
#
_entry.id   AF-A0A930NNT9-F1
#
_cell.length_a   1.000
_cell.length_b   1.000
_cell.length_c   1.000
_cell.angle_alpha   90.00
_cell.angle_beta   90.00
_cell.angle_gamma   90.00
#
_symmetry.space_group_name_H-M   'P 1'
#
loop_
_entity.id
_entity.type
_entity.pdbx_description
1 polymer ?
#
loop_
_entity_poly.entity_id
_entity_poly.type
_entity_poly.pdbx_seq_one_letter_code
_entity_poly.pdbx_strand_id
1 'polypeptide(L)' 'MKKVSFRNDVLPLKNELFRLALRITLNRAEAEDIVQD' A
#
# COMPACT_ATOMS: atom_id res chain seq x y z
N MET A 1 -3.75 -6.40 23.66
CA MET A 1 -3.48 -6.08 22.24
C MET A 1 -4.52 -6.74 21.37
N LYS A 2 -5.08 -6.02 20.38
CA LYS A 2 -5.87 -6.67 19.32
C LYS A 2 -4.93 -7.56 18.49
N LYS A 3 -5.38 -8.77 18.15
CA LYS A 3 -4.64 -9.67 17.27
C LYS A 3 -4.83 -9.16 15.84
N VAL A 4 -3.79 -8.55 15.27
CA VAL A 4 -3.78 -8.10 13.88
C VAL A 4 -3.65 -9.32 12.97
N SER A 5 -4.61 -9.50 12.08
CA SER A 5 -4.60 -10.50 11.02
C SER A 5 -3.92 -9.89 9.80
N PHE A 6 -2.77 -10.42 9.41
CA PHE A 6 -2.09 -9.96 8.18
C PHE A 6 -3.03 -9.98 6.96
N ARG A 7 -3.83 -11.05 6.83
CA ARG A 7 -4.75 -11.22 5.70
C ARG A 7 -5.90 -10.21 5.67
N ASN A 8 -6.46 -9.89 6.83
CA ASN A 8 -7.69 -9.08 6.91
C ASN A 8 -7.41 -7.62 7.20
N ASP A 9 -6.31 -7.32 7.90
CA ASP A 9 -6.02 -5.98 8.41
C ASP A 9 -4.85 -5.31 7.68
N VAL A 10 -3.91 -6.07 7.10
CA VAL A 10 -2.69 -5.51 6.45
C VAL A 10 -2.77 -5.61 4.93
N LEU A 11 -3.11 -6.78 4.40
CA LEU A 11 -3.21 -7.03 2.95
C LEU A 11 -4.12 -6.03 2.20
N PRO A 12 -5.30 -5.64 2.72
CA PRO A 12 -6.14 -4.63 2.08
C PRO A 12 -5.48 -3.25 1.95
N LEU A 13 -4.54 -2.92 2.85
CA LEU A 13 -3.87 -1.62 2.88
C LEU A 13 -2.92 -1.44 1.69
N LYS A 14 -2.42 -2.52 1.07
CA LYS A 14 -1.54 -2.43 -0.10
C LYS A 14 -2.15 -1.56 -1.21
N ASN A 15 -3.45 -1.71 -1.45
CA ASN A 15 -4.14 -0.92 -2.47
C ASN A 15 -4.32 0.54 -2.07
N GLU A 16 -4.49 0.83 -0.77
CA GLU A 16 -4.60 2.20 -0.26
C GLU A 16 -3.26 2.93 -0.33
N LEU A 17 -2.18 2.25 0.06
CA LEU A 17 -0.81 2.73 -0.05
C LEU A 17 -0.44 3.02 -1.49
N PHE A 18 -0.79 2.13 -2.43
CA PHE A 18 -0.55 2.37 -3.86
C PHE A 18 -1.27 3.63 -4.36
N ARG A 19 -2.54 3.81 -4.00
CA ARG A 19 -3.30 5.02 -4.40
C ARG A 19 -2.76 6.29 -3.76
N LEU A 20 -2.17 6.21 -2.57
CA LEU A 20 -1.50 7.33 -1.93
C LEU A 20 -0.20 7.67 -2.64
N ALA A 21 0.66 6.67 -2.87
CA ALA A 21 1.93 6.81 -3.56
C ALA A 21 1.74 7.39 -4.98
N LEU A 22 0.71 6.93 -5.71
CA LEU A 22 0.38 7.44 -7.04
C LEU A 22 -0.04 8.91 -7.04
N ARG A 23 -0.75 9.37 -6.00
CA ARG A 23 -1.15 10.79 -5.88
C ARG A 23 0.02 11.72 -5.57
N ILE A 24 1.05 11.22 -4.89
CA ILE A 24 2.23 12.00 -4.52
C ILE A 24 3.22 12.05 -5.68
N THR A 25 3.55 10.89 -6.25
CA THR A 25 4.56 10.76 -7.31
C THR A 25 4.04 11.17 -8.68
N LEU A 26 2.72 11.05 -8.92
CA LEU A 26 2.12 11.17 -10.26
C LEU A 26 2.76 10.24 -11.31
N ASN A 27 3.50 9.22 -10.85
CA ASN A 27 4.22 8.27 -11.67
C ASN A 27 3.87 6.85 -11.22
N ARG A 28 3.35 6.05 -12.14
CA ARG A 28 2.93 4.68 -11.83
C ARG A 28 4.09 3.79 -11.41
N ALA A 29 5.22 3.82 -12.13
CA ALA A 29 6.36 2.95 -11.85
C ALA A 29 6.97 3.25 -10.48
N GLU A 30 7.09 4.54 -10.14
CA GLU A 30 7.56 4.98 -8.83
C GLU A 30 6.58 4.63 -7.70
N ALA A 31 5.27 4.78 -7.94
CA ALA A 31 4.24 4.38 -6.98
C ALA A 31 4.18 2.86 -6.77
N GLU A 32 4.48 2.07 -7.80
CA GLU A 32 4.65 0.62 -7.68
C GLU A 32 5.88 0.32 -6.84
N ASP A 33 7.04 0.91 -7.15
CA ASP A 33 8.30 0.70 -6.42
C ASP A 33 8.17 1.04 -4.92
N ILE A 34 7.38 2.05 -4.55
CA ILE A 34 7.13 2.43 -3.14
C ILE A 34 6.29 1.38 -2.38
N VAL A 35 5.48 0.58 -3.07
CA VAL A 35 4.49 -0.34 -2.48
C VAL A 35 4.78 -1.82 -2.78
N GLN A 36 5.74 -2.06 -3.66
CA GLN A 36 6.45 -3.32 -3.76
C GLN A 36 7.65 -3.24 -2.82
N ASP A 37 8.03 -4.37 -2.24
CA ASP A 37 8.88 -4.53 -1.03
C ASP A 37 8.20 -4.19 0.32
#